data_AF-A0A959AIW2-F1
#
_entry.id   AF-A0A959AIW2-F1
#
_cell.length_a   1.000
_cell.length_b   1.000
_cell.length_c   1.000
_cell.angle_alpha   90.00
_cell.angle_beta   90.00
_cell.angle_gamma   90.00
#
_symmetry.space_group_name_H-M   'P 1'
#
loop_
_entity.id
_entity.type
_entity.pdbx_description
1 polymer ?
#
loop_
_entity_poly.entity_id
_entity_poly.type
_entity_poly.pdbx_seq_one_letter_code
_entity_poly.pdbx_strand_id
1 'polypeptide(L)'
;MLLPSCKDFLNPDSISTFDTNYVFSNVDDARKGVNAIYYYFGVDGFRSRLSNNMTGNTDIERSSGWTSSGDRYQIWDLNALSTNGDLRQFWNAAYGAIRDANIAIEGLEASEALNSSDVLTNKTMHHMLGEAYTLRAYWYSMLVYYFGDVPNVRQAPKAGNDFFLPREDRNVILSQVITDMMNIEGSMLWADELPYGIEQANREYTLGMIARIALQRGGYYLTPDLNMERQADYQQYYQIAKEYTEKLMTLKDRELPADYRQVFLNNAKFITPVNDDILFEVPFAIGNGDVGWNIGVTVQGGATASHNYGSGNNYMAIPVSYYYSFDTLDIRRDVTCAYYQVNTSFVEEFVGGGVGNISQGKWSRYFLDKGQGASTAKGTGINWPMLRYSDVLLMYAEAENELNGPTASAQAAMKRVRQRAFDSQYWTSKVDDYVAGVSGSKDDFFQAIVNERGWEFGGEMIRKYELIRWNIYSDKVAETVETLKQMADAAFTGSGTYSELPDYIYWKLNESGHFTVLNPNRKILAAPDQTWTRSSWLLGLHNDATTYQQWITMDWRNYIDQGPKPGVVRYIFPIPEEAITNSQGFLTNDGYGF
;
A
#
# COMPACT_ATOMS: atom_id res chain seq x y z
N MET A 1 -61.65 -46.41 -8.94
CA MET A 1 -61.35 -44.99 -9.18
C MET A 1 -59.94 -44.73 -8.69
N LEU A 2 -58.99 -44.59 -9.63
CA LEU A 2 -57.65 -44.09 -9.38
C LEU A 2 -57.75 -42.56 -9.31
N LEU A 3 -57.41 -41.97 -8.18
CA LEU A 3 -57.24 -40.52 -8.04
C LEU A 3 -55.83 -40.16 -8.54
N PRO A 4 -55.66 -39.22 -9.49
CA PRO A 4 -54.35 -38.81 -9.95
C PRO A 4 -53.68 -37.98 -8.84
N SER A 5 -52.49 -38.41 -8.43
CA SER A 5 -51.61 -37.65 -7.55
C SER A 5 -50.98 -36.50 -8.35
N CYS A 6 -51.37 -35.27 -8.06
CA CYS A 6 -50.65 -34.08 -8.50
C CYS A 6 -49.29 -34.03 -7.76
N LYS A 7 -48.20 -34.24 -8.50
CA LYS A 7 -46.83 -34.09 -7.98
C LYS A 7 -46.34 -32.63 -7.90
N ASP A 8 -47.07 -31.67 -8.46
CA ASP A 8 -46.64 -30.26 -8.53
C ASP A 8 -46.94 -29.44 -7.26
N PHE A 9 -47.59 -30.00 -6.24
CA PHE A 9 -47.94 -29.25 -5.03
C PHE A 9 -46.79 -29.17 -3.99
N LEU A 10 -45.69 -29.89 -4.19
CA LEU A 10 -44.64 -30.08 -3.16
C LEU A 10 -43.28 -29.44 -3.49
N ASN A 11 -43.15 -28.66 -4.56
CA ASN A 11 -42.00 -27.78 -4.76
C ASN A 11 -42.45 -26.32 -4.73
N PRO A 12 -42.70 -25.72 -3.55
CA PRO A 12 -42.66 -24.27 -3.46
C PRO A 12 -41.19 -23.85 -3.61
N ASP A 13 -40.83 -23.29 -4.77
CA ASP A 13 -39.62 -22.48 -4.85
C ASP A 13 -39.75 -21.40 -3.77
N SER A 14 -38.74 -21.30 -2.92
CA SER A 14 -38.71 -20.28 -1.88
C SER A 14 -38.71 -18.90 -2.54
N ILE A 15 -39.88 -18.26 -2.59
CA ILE A 15 -40.09 -16.89 -3.10
C ILE A 15 -39.26 -15.86 -2.29
N SER A 16 -38.69 -16.28 -1.14
CA SER A 16 -37.89 -15.45 -0.23
C SER A 16 -36.38 -15.61 -0.37
N THR A 17 -35.89 -16.44 -1.29
CA THR A 17 -34.45 -16.59 -1.57
C THR A 17 -34.19 -16.21 -3.02
N PHE A 18 -33.55 -15.08 -3.25
CA PHE A 18 -32.95 -14.78 -4.55
C PHE A 18 -31.83 -15.82 -4.75
N ASP A 19 -32.07 -16.84 -5.57
CA ASP A 19 -31.03 -17.78 -5.94
C ASP A 19 -29.98 -17.08 -6.82
N THR A 20 -28.79 -17.66 -6.92
CA THR A 20 -27.68 -17.08 -7.69
C THR A 20 -28.06 -16.84 -9.15
N ASN A 21 -28.89 -17.72 -9.73
CA ASN A 21 -29.33 -17.57 -11.12
C ASN A 21 -30.16 -16.29 -11.30
N TYR A 22 -31.07 -15.99 -10.37
CA TYR A 22 -31.84 -14.76 -10.38
C TYR A 22 -30.95 -13.53 -10.18
N VAL A 23 -30.06 -13.54 -9.18
CA VAL A 23 -29.21 -12.38 -8.85
C VAL A 23 -28.35 -11.94 -10.04
N PHE A 24 -27.81 -12.89 -10.81
CA PHE A 24 -26.94 -12.58 -11.93
C PHE A 24 -27.66 -12.57 -13.29
N SER A 25 -28.99 -12.69 -13.32
CA SER A 25 -29.79 -12.68 -14.56
C SER A 25 -29.88 -11.32 -15.25
N ASN A 26 -29.62 -10.23 -14.54
CA ASN A 26 -29.68 -8.87 -15.06
C ASN A 26 -28.57 -7.99 -14.48
N VAL A 27 -28.25 -6.89 -15.17
CA VAL A 27 -27.12 -6.00 -14.85
C VAL A 27 -27.22 -5.39 -13.46
N ASP A 28 -28.41 -4.93 -13.06
CA ASP A 28 -28.58 -4.17 -11.81
C ASP A 28 -28.40 -5.06 -10.57
N ASP A 29 -28.93 -6.27 -10.60
CA ASP A 29 -28.76 -7.23 -9.50
C ASP A 29 -27.37 -7.87 -9.51
N ALA A 30 -26.79 -8.14 -10.69
CA ALA A 30 -25.42 -8.64 -10.82
C ALA A 30 -24.42 -7.64 -10.22
N ARG A 31 -24.63 -6.33 -10.42
CA ARG A 31 -23.83 -5.26 -9.80
C ARG A 31 -23.87 -5.33 -8.28
N LYS A 32 -25.04 -5.58 -7.67
CA LYS A 32 -25.13 -5.76 -6.21
C LYS A 32 -24.32 -6.98 -5.75
N GLY A 33 -24.32 -8.06 -6.53
CA GLY A 33 -23.49 -9.23 -6.30
C GLY A 33 -21.98 -8.90 -6.30
N VAL A 34 -21.50 -8.17 -7.31
CA VAL A 34 -20.09 -7.75 -7.38
C VAL A 34 -19.72 -6.76 -6.27
N ASN A 35 -20.62 -5.85 -5.91
CA ASN A 35 -20.40 -4.89 -4.82
C ASN A 35 -20.19 -5.56 -3.45
N ALA A 36 -20.63 -6.80 -3.26
CA ALA A 36 -20.34 -7.58 -2.05
C ALA A 36 -18.82 -7.82 -1.86
N ILE A 37 -18.04 -7.84 -2.93
CA ILE A 37 -16.57 -7.96 -2.85
C ILE A 37 -15.94 -6.66 -2.34
N TYR A 38 -16.44 -5.52 -2.84
CA TYR A 38 -15.96 -4.18 -2.43
C TYR A 38 -16.20 -3.90 -0.94
N TYR A 39 -17.24 -4.51 -0.33
CA TYR A 39 -17.54 -4.36 1.09
C TYR A 39 -16.33 -4.61 2.00
N TYR A 40 -15.49 -5.60 1.68
CA TYR A 40 -14.34 -5.97 2.51
C TYR A 40 -13.21 -4.95 2.51
N PHE A 41 -13.21 -3.99 1.58
CA PHE A 41 -12.31 -2.84 1.66
C PHE A 41 -12.81 -1.81 2.69
N GLY A 42 -14.10 -1.80 3.02
CA GLY A 42 -14.71 -0.92 4.01
C GLY A 42 -14.60 -1.40 5.47
N VAL A 43 -14.26 -2.67 5.70
CA VAL A 43 -14.15 -3.24 7.06
C VAL A 43 -12.78 -2.94 7.70
N ASP A 44 -12.70 -3.07 9.03
CA ASP A 44 -11.50 -2.73 9.81
C ASP A 44 -10.26 -3.56 9.38
N GLY A 45 -10.47 -4.82 8.97
CA GLY A 45 -9.43 -5.71 8.44
C GLY A 45 -8.69 -5.17 7.21
N PHE A 46 -9.33 -4.31 6.40
CA PHE A 46 -8.64 -3.56 5.35
C PHE A 46 -8.25 -2.17 5.83
N ARG A 47 -9.25 -1.29 6.06
CA ARG A 47 -9.07 0.18 6.14
C ARG A 47 -8.14 0.64 7.24
N SER A 48 -7.95 -0.19 8.25
CA SER A 48 -7.18 0.13 9.44
C SER A 48 -6.03 -0.84 9.67
N ARG A 49 -5.96 -1.97 8.94
CA ARG A 49 -4.99 -3.05 9.15
C ARG A 49 -4.15 -3.19 7.90
N LEU A 50 -4.72 -3.82 6.88
CA LEU A 50 -4.00 -4.12 5.64
C LEU A 50 -3.49 -2.87 4.90
N SER A 51 -4.24 -1.76 4.94
CA SER A 51 -3.84 -0.53 4.23
C SER A 51 -2.75 0.29 4.95
N ASN A 52 -2.38 -0.02 6.20
CA ASN A 52 -1.37 0.77 6.92
C ASN A 52 -0.63 0.00 8.02
N ASN A 53 -1.34 -0.55 9.01
CA ASN A 53 -0.71 -1.11 10.20
C ASN A 53 0.15 -2.35 9.92
N MET A 54 -0.10 -3.11 8.84
CA MET A 54 0.66 -4.33 8.54
C MET A 54 1.86 -4.11 7.59
N THR A 55 1.92 -2.95 6.96
CA THR A 55 2.72 -2.68 5.75
C THR A 55 4.00 -1.86 5.98
N GLY A 56 4.18 -1.27 7.16
CA GLY A 56 5.33 -0.42 7.48
C GLY A 56 6.52 -1.14 8.13
N ASN A 57 7.37 -0.36 8.80
CA ASN A 57 8.69 -0.72 9.32
C ASN A 57 9.67 -1.12 8.21
N THR A 58 10.02 -0.15 7.38
CA THR A 58 10.93 -0.25 6.25
C THR A 58 12.10 0.72 6.42
N ASP A 59 12.85 0.96 5.33
CA ASP A 59 13.82 2.04 5.22
C ASP A 59 13.17 3.44 5.16
N ILE A 60 11.87 3.53 4.87
CA ILE A 60 11.16 4.80 4.67
C ILE A 60 9.96 4.99 5.62
N GLU A 61 9.51 3.97 6.33
CA GLU A 61 8.47 4.07 7.37
C GLU A 61 8.91 3.40 8.67
N ARG A 62 8.49 3.96 9.81
CA ARG A 62 8.87 3.51 11.14
C ARG A 62 7.71 3.55 12.14
N SER A 63 7.54 2.45 12.86
CA SER A 63 6.73 2.33 14.06
C SER A 63 7.46 1.51 15.11
N SER A 64 7.05 1.66 16.37
CA SER A 64 7.66 0.95 17.49
C SER A 64 6.77 -0.20 17.96
N GLY A 65 7.26 -1.44 17.86
CA GLY A 65 6.57 -2.63 18.36
C GLY A 65 7.07 -3.14 19.72
N TRP A 66 8.32 -2.86 20.09
CA TRP A 66 8.98 -3.48 21.26
C TRP A 66 8.51 -2.94 22.62
N THR A 67 7.78 -1.82 22.64
CA THR A 67 7.32 -1.15 23.87
C THR A 67 5.95 -1.65 24.37
N SER A 68 5.28 -2.52 23.61
CA SER A 68 3.93 -2.99 23.90
C SER A 68 3.70 -4.39 23.33
N SER A 69 2.84 -5.17 23.97
CA SER A 69 2.46 -6.51 23.52
C SER A 69 1.07 -6.58 22.85
N GLY A 70 0.44 -5.44 22.58
CA GLY A 70 -0.85 -5.40 21.88
C GLY A 70 -0.74 -5.83 20.41
N ASP A 71 -1.84 -6.32 19.84
CA ASP A 71 -1.87 -6.98 18.51
C ASP A 71 -1.08 -6.25 17.41
N ARG A 72 -1.33 -4.95 17.24
CA ARG A 72 -0.62 -4.11 16.26
C ARG A 72 0.89 -4.04 16.49
N TYR A 73 1.31 -3.93 17.76
CA TYR A 73 2.71 -3.79 18.14
C TYR A 73 3.48 -5.09 17.91
N GLN A 74 2.82 -6.24 18.12
CA GLN A 74 3.41 -7.53 17.79
C GLN A 74 3.68 -7.68 16.29
N ILE A 75 2.79 -7.14 15.43
CA ILE A 75 3.00 -7.09 13.97
C ILE A 75 4.22 -6.23 13.64
N TRP A 76 4.35 -5.05 14.26
CA TRP A 76 5.48 -4.15 14.06
C TRP A 76 6.81 -4.68 14.60
N ASP A 77 6.79 -5.52 15.64
CA ASP A 77 7.99 -6.20 16.15
C ASP A 77 8.24 -7.56 15.46
N LEU A 78 7.46 -7.96 14.44
CA LEU A 78 7.53 -9.29 13.80
C LEU A 78 7.40 -10.47 14.77
N ASN A 79 6.65 -10.28 15.85
CA ASN A 79 6.45 -11.24 16.93
C ASN A 79 4.96 -11.51 17.20
N ALA A 80 4.13 -11.42 16.14
CA ALA A 80 2.71 -11.72 16.20
C ALA A 80 2.46 -13.20 16.54
N LEU A 81 1.48 -13.43 17.41
CA LEU A 81 1.03 -14.76 17.82
C LEU A 81 -0.21 -15.18 17.02
N SER A 82 -0.53 -16.48 16.99
CA SER A 82 -1.76 -16.99 16.33
C SER A 82 -3.06 -16.47 16.96
N THR A 83 -3.00 -15.96 18.19
CA THR A 83 -4.13 -15.33 18.91
C THR A 83 -4.36 -13.87 18.52
N ASN A 84 -3.45 -13.27 17.73
CA ASN A 84 -3.48 -11.86 17.35
C ASN A 84 -4.78 -11.49 16.63
N GLY A 85 -5.53 -10.54 17.18
CA GLY A 85 -6.83 -10.14 16.68
C GLY A 85 -6.79 -9.39 15.36
N ASP A 86 -5.74 -8.62 15.08
CA ASP A 86 -5.59 -7.89 13.82
C ASP A 86 -5.34 -8.86 12.65
N LEU A 87 -4.54 -9.92 12.86
CA LEU A 87 -4.35 -10.99 11.87
C LEU A 87 -5.66 -11.74 11.58
N ARG A 88 -6.43 -12.07 12.63
CA ARG A 88 -7.75 -12.71 12.48
C ARG A 88 -8.72 -11.86 11.68
N GLN A 89 -8.77 -10.54 11.93
CA GLN A 89 -9.62 -9.64 11.17
C GLN A 89 -9.26 -9.58 9.69
N PHE A 90 -7.96 -9.52 9.37
CA PHE A 90 -7.50 -9.57 7.98
C PHE A 90 -7.85 -10.90 7.31
N TRP A 91 -7.53 -12.03 7.94
CA TRP A 91 -7.84 -13.37 7.42
C TRP A 91 -9.32 -13.53 7.08
N ASN A 92 -10.20 -13.15 8.01
CA ASN A 92 -11.65 -13.25 7.83
C ASN A 92 -12.15 -12.33 6.72
N ALA A 93 -11.62 -11.11 6.61
CA ALA A 93 -11.97 -10.19 5.52
C ALA A 93 -11.54 -10.74 4.16
N ALA A 94 -10.33 -11.28 4.06
CA ALA A 94 -9.80 -11.82 2.80
C ALA A 94 -10.59 -13.03 2.31
N TYR A 95 -10.85 -14.02 3.17
CA TYR A 95 -11.65 -15.19 2.79
C TYR A 95 -13.13 -14.87 2.57
N GLY A 96 -13.67 -13.86 3.25
CA GLY A 96 -14.99 -13.32 2.94
C GLY A 96 -15.06 -12.70 1.53
N ALA A 97 -14.06 -11.90 1.17
CA ALA A 97 -13.97 -11.30 -0.16
C ALA A 97 -13.78 -12.35 -1.27
N ILE A 98 -12.94 -13.35 -1.03
CA ILE A 98 -12.73 -14.48 -1.95
C ILE A 98 -14.01 -15.28 -2.14
N ARG A 99 -14.75 -15.56 -1.06
CA ARG A 99 -16.05 -16.23 -1.13
C ARG A 99 -17.02 -15.46 -2.03
N ASP A 100 -17.18 -14.17 -1.78
CA ASP A 100 -18.13 -13.33 -2.52
C ASP A 100 -17.68 -13.12 -3.97
N ALA A 101 -16.37 -13.11 -4.22
CA ALA A 101 -15.82 -13.12 -5.58
C ALA A 101 -16.14 -14.43 -6.30
N ASN A 102 -16.00 -15.59 -5.66
CA ASN A 102 -16.36 -16.87 -6.27
C ASN A 102 -17.85 -16.97 -6.58
N ILE A 103 -18.72 -16.46 -5.69
CA ILE A 103 -20.16 -16.38 -5.94
C ILE A 103 -20.45 -15.50 -7.16
N ALA A 104 -19.81 -14.33 -7.24
CA ALA A 104 -19.99 -13.43 -8.38
C ALA A 104 -19.47 -14.02 -9.69
N ILE A 105 -18.28 -14.63 -9.68
CA ILE A 105 -17.68 -15.27 -10.86
C ILE A 105 -18.59 -16.40 -11.38
N GLU A 106 -18.95 -17.36 -10.52
CA GLU A 106 -19.80 -18.47 -10.94
C GLU A 106 -21.18 -17.99 -11.43
N GLY A 107 -21.76 -17.00 -10.76
CA GLY A 107 -23.06 -16.43 -11.14
C GLY A 107 -23.02 -15.67 -12.48
N LEU A 108 -21.98 -14.87 -12.72
CA LEU A 108 -21.79 -14.13 -13.97
C LEU A 108 -21.49 -15.07 -15.13
N GLU A 109 -20.64 -16.08 -14.94
CA GLU A 109 -20.30 -17.07 -15.97
C GLU A 109 -21.50 -17.96 -16.36
N ALA A 110 -22.38 -18.25 -15.41
CA ALA A 110 -23.62 -18.99 -15.67
C ALA A 110 -24.74 -18.11 -16.27
N SER A 111 -24.59 -16.79 -16.28
CA SER A 111 -25.64 -15.87 -16.71
C SER A 111 -25.76 -15.80 -18.24
N GLU A 112 -26.99 -15.95 -18.75
CA GLU A 112 -27.29 -15.70 -20.16
C GLU A 112 -26.99 -14.25 -20.57
N ALA A 113 -27.07 -13.30 -19.63
CA ALA A 113 -26.77 -11.89 -19.89
C ALA A 113 -25.29 -11.65 -20.23
N LEU A 114 -24.38 -12.54 -19.81
CA LEU A 114 -22.98 -12.49 -20.21
C LEU A 114 -22.84 -12.66 -21.73
N ASN A 115 -23.71 -13.45 -22.37
CA ASN A 115 -23.74 -13.69 -23.82
C ASN A 115 -24.88 -12.93 -24.52
N SER A 116 -25.40 -11.86 -23.92
CA SER A 116 -26.48 -11.05 -24.48
C SER A 116 -26.11 -10.49 -25.86
N SER A 117 -27.09 -10.42 -26.77
CA SER A 117 -26.96 -9.72 -28.05
C SER A 117 -26.99 -8.20 -27.90
N ASP A 118 -27.45 -7.69 -26.76
CA ASP A 118 -27.33 -6.27 -26.40
C ASP A 118 -25.87 -5.98 -25.99
N VAL A 119 -25.21 -5.13 -26.78
CA VAL A 119 -23.78 -4.82 -26.64
C VAL A 119 -23.46 -4.20 -25.29
N LEU A 120 -24.34 -3.33 -24.77
CA LEU A 120 -24.12 -2.67 -23.48
C LEU A 120 -24.19 -3.66 -22.32
N THR A 121 -25.21 -4.52 -22.32
CA THR A 121 -25.37 -5.60 -21.33
C THR A 121 -24.18 -6.53 -21.36
N ASN A 122 -23.81 -7.05 -22.54
CA ASN A 122 -22.66 -7.94 -22.71
C ASN A 122 -21.36 -7.32 -22.16
N LYS A 123 -21.05 -6.07 -22.55
CA LYS A 123 -19.82 -5.38 -22.09
C LYS A 123 -19.83 -5.13 -20.58
N THR A 124 -20.99 -4.75 -20.02
CA THR A 124 -21.13 -4.49 -18.58
C THR A 124 -20.98 -5.77 -17.75
N MET A 125 -21.54 -6.89 -18.21
CA MET A 125 -21.41 -8.20 -17.55
C MET A 125 -19.95 -8.70 -17.59
N HIS A 126 -19.24 -8.55 -18.72
CA HIS A 126 -17.82 -8.89 -18.80
C HIS A 126 -16.94 -7.99 -17.91
N HIS A 127 -17.27 -6.69 -17.85
CA HIS A 127 -16.57 -5.79 -16.94
C HIS A 127 -16.74 -6.21 -15.47
N MET A 128 -17.97 -6.54 -15.05
CA MET A 128 -18.26 -7.06 -13.71
C MET A 128 -17.50 -8.36 -13.39
N LEU A 129 -17.36 -9.24 -14.38
CA LEU A 129 -16.57 -10.46 -14.23
C LEU A 129 -15.08 -10.14 -14.04
N GLY A 130 -14.56 -9.18 -14.81
CA GLY A 130 -13.19 -8.68 -14.66
C GLY A 130 -12.93 -8.00 -13.30
N GLU A 131 -13.89 -7.24 -12.77
CA GLU A 131 -13.81 -6.71 -11.41
C GLU A 131 -13.69 -7.82 -10.37
N ALA A 132 -14.54 -8.85 -10.46
CA ALA A 132 -14.52 -9.96 -9.51
C ALA A 132 -13.19 -10.73 -9.52
N TYR A 133 -12.65 -11.01 -10.71
CA TYR A 133 -11.33 -11.63 -10.86
C TYR A 133 -10.21 -10.76 -10.28
N THR A 134 -10.21 -9.47 -10.58
CA THR A 134 -9.16 -8.53 -10.15
C THR A 134 -9.15 -8.33 -8.64
N LEU A 135 -10.33 -8.18 -8.03
CA LEU A 135 -10.44 -8.03 -6.58
C LEU A 135 -10.06 -9.32 -5.85
N ARG A 136 -10.46 -10.50 -6.38
CA ARG A 136 -10.02 -11.80 -5.84
C ARG A 136 -8.50 -11.94 -5.90
N ALA A 137 -7.87 -11.50 -7.00
CA ALA A 137 -6.43 -11.51 -7.16
C ALA A 137 -5.73 -10.66 -6.09
N TYR A 138 -6.24 -9.46 -5.79
CA TYR A 138 -5.71 -8.62 -4.72
C TYR A 138 -5.74 -9.33 -3.37
N TRP A 139 -6.88 -9.88 -2.96
CA TRP A 139 -7.01 -10.54 -1.65
C TRP A 139 -6.11 -11.78 -1.53
N TYR A 140 -6.00 -12.58 -2.58
CA TYR A 140 -5.05 -13.70 -2.60
C TYR A 140 -3.61 -13.24 -2.52
N SER A 141 -3.23 -12.19 -3.28
CA SER A 141 -1.86 -11.65 -3.26
C SER A 141 -1.43 -11.21 -1.86
N MET A 142 -2.36 -10.65 -1.08
CA MET A 142 -2.12 -10.22 0.30
C MET A 142 -2.08 -11.40 1.28
N LEU A 143 -2.97 -12.39 1.12
CA LEU A 143 -2.92 -13.61 1.94
C LEU A 143 -1.60 -14.33 1.79
N VAL A 144 -1.15 -14.58 0.56
CA VAL A 144 0.11 -15.30 0.33
C VAL A 144 1.32 -14.49 0.76
N TYR A 145 1.23 -13.16 0.69
CA TYR A 145 2.28 -12.28 1.17
C TYR A 145 2.48 -12.38 2.69
N TYR A 146 1.41 -12.43 3.48
CA TYR A 146 1.51 -12.44 4.94
C TYR A 146 1.53 -13.83 5.58
N PHE A 147 0.93 -14.86 4.95
CA PHE A 147 0.81 -16.19 5.55
C PHE A 147 1.54 -17.28 4.76
N GLY A 148 2.08 -16.93 3.59
CA GLY A 148 2.76 -17.86 2.72
C GLY A 148 1.81 -18.73 1.92
N ASP A 149 1.87 -20.03 2.13
CA ASP A 149 0.97 -20.96 1.43
C ASP A 149 -0.36 -21.01 2.19
N VAL A 150 -1.48 -20.94 1.47
CA VAL A 150 -2.82 -20.80 2.06
C VAL A 150 -3.85 -21.66 1.32
N PRO A 151 -5.01 -21.98 1.91
CA PRO A 151 -6.11 -22.60 1.17
C PRO A 151 -6.53 -21.81 -0.08
N ASN A 152 -6.53 -22.49 -1.22
CA ASN A 152 -7.06 -21.96 -2.48
C ASN A 152 -8.51 -22.42 -2.71
N VAL A 153 -9.46 -21.60 -2.27
CA VAL A 153 -10.90 -21.80 -2.44
C VAL A 153 -11.30 -21.21 -3.80
N ARG A 154 -11.54 -22.08 -4.77
CA ARG A 154 -11.86 -21.68 -6.16
C ARG A 154 -13.36 -21.61 -6.47
N GLN A 155 -14.18 -22.20 -5.61
CA GLN A 155 -15.61 -22.40 -5.85
C GLN A 155 -16.46 -21.60 -4.88
N ALA A 156 -17.66 -21.23 -5.34
CA ALA A 156 -18.71 -20.68 -4.51
C ALA A 156 -19.20 -21.73 -3.51
N PRO A 157 -19.58 -21.34 -2.28
CA PRO A 157 -20.05 -22.31 -1.31
C PRO A 157 -21.35 -22.99 -1.73
N LYS A 158 -21.39 -24.32 -1.72
CA LYS A 158 -22.59 -25.13 -2.01
C LYS A 158 -22.85 -26.13 -0.87
N ALA A 159 -24.12 -26.48 -0.67
CA ALA A 159 -24.50 -27.46 0.34
C ALA A 159 -23.81 -28.81 0.07
N GLY A 160 -23.16 -29.37 1.09
CA GLY A 160 -22.42 -30.62 0.98
C GLY A 160 -20.96 -30.49 0.53
N ASN A 161 -20.47 -29.28 0.22
CA ASN A 161 -19.05 -29.06 -0.04
C ASN A 161 -18.22 -29.23 1.24
N ASP A 162 -17.06 -29.88 1.09
CA ASP A 162 -16.00 -29.86 2.09
C ASP A 162 -15.10 -28.64 1.86
N PHE A 163 -15.00 -27.77 2.86
CA PHE A 163 -14.14 -26.57 2.82
C PHE A 163 -12.87 -26.73 3.66
N PHE A 164 -12.60 -27.92 4.21
CA PHE A 164 -11.35 -28.23 4.88
C PHE A 164 -10.26 -28.49 3.83
N LEU A 165 -9.71 -27.41 3.29
CA LEU A 165 -8.66 -27.48 2.27
C LEU A 165 -7.28 -27.36 2.91
N PRO A 166 -6.29 -28.16 2.46
CA PRO A 166 -4.90 -27.93 2.81
C PRO A 166 -4.38 -26.62 2.19
N ARG A 167 -3.20 -26.17 2.64
CA ARG A 167 -2.45 -25.09 1.98
C ARG A 167 -2.08 -25.51 0.55
N GLU A 168 -2.22 -24.59 -0.40
CA GLU A 168 -1.69 -24.74 -1.76
C GLU A 168 -0.49 -23.80 -1.92
N ASP A 169 0.50 -24.23 -2.71
CA ASP A 169 1.70 -23.45 -2.99
C ASP A 169 1.32 -22.06 -3.52
N ARG A 170 1.86 -21.00 -2.90
CA ARG A 170 1.56 -19.61 -3.29
C ARG A 170 1.79 -19.35 -4.78
N ASN A 171 2.78 -20.00 -5.38
CA ASN A 171 3.13 -19.81 -6.77
C ASN A 171 2.02 -20.31 -7.68
N VAL A 172 1.33 -21.40 -7.31
CA VAL A 172 0.15 -21.89 -8.03
C VAL A 172 -1.00 -20.89 -7.91
N ILE A 173 -1.26 -20.37 -6.70
CA ILE A 173 -2.32 -19.40 -6.43
C ILE A 173 -2.09 -18.11 -7.24
N LEU A 174 -0.88 -17.55 -7.17
CA LEU A 174 -0.52 -16.32 -7.87
C LEU A 174 -0.60 -16.49 -9.39
N SER A 175 -0.07 -17.59 -9.94
CA SER A 175 -0.14 -17.88 -11.38
C SER A 175 -1.58 -18.01 -11.88
N GLN A 176 -2.45 -18.64 -11.07
CA GLN A 176 -3.87 -18.76 -11.40
C GLN A 176 -4.54 -17.38 -11.48
N VAL A 177 -4.43 -16.56 -10.43
CA VAL A 177 -5.14 -15.25 -10.42
C VAL A 177 -4.59 -14.28 -11.46
N ILE A 178 -3.30 -14.38 -11.81
CA ILE A 178 -2.72 -13.67 -12.96
C ILE A 178 -3.43 -14.11 -14.25
N THR A 179 -3.51 -15.42 -14.48
CA THR A 179 -4.13 -15.99 -15.70
C THR A 179 -5.60 -15.59 -15.82
N ASP A 180 -6.35 -15.64 -14.71
CA ASP A 180 -7.75 -15.22 -14.66
C ASP A 180 -7.93 -13.76 -15.13
N MET A 181 -7.11 -12.83 -14.61
CA MET A 181 -7.14 -11.43 -15.03
C MET A 181 -6.72 -11.24 -16.49
N MET A 182 -5.69 -11.97 -16.95
CA MET A 182 -5.22 -11.92 -18.35
C MET A 182 -6.31 -12.35 -19.34
N ASN A 183 -7.12 -13.35 -18.98
CA ASN A 183 -8.18 -13.88 -19.82
C ASN A 183 -9.38 -12.91 -19.99
N ILE A 184 -9.60 -12.00 -19.04
CA ILE A 184 -10.79 -11.14 -19.02
C ILE A 184 -10.51 -9.66 -19.31
N GLU A 185 -9.30 -9.14 -19.08
CA GLU A 185 -9.02 -7.69 -19.17
C GLU A 185 -9.39 -7.09 -20.53
N GLY A 186 -9.26 -7.88 -21.61
CA GLY A 186 -9.57 -7.47 -22.97
C GLY A 186 -11.00 -6.98 -23.16
N SER A 187 -11.92 -7.49 -22.32
CA SER A 187 -13.35 -7.22 -22.35
C SER A 187 -13.78 -6.21 -21.27
N MET A 188 -12.86 -5.70 -20.45
CA MET A 188 -13.16 -4.74 -19.40
C MET A 188 -13.28 -3.31 -19.95
N LEU A 189 -14.09 -2.51 -19.26
CA LEU A 189 -14.20 -1.06 -19.46
C LEU A 189 -13.01 -0.31 -18.86
N TRP A 190 -12.61 0.77 -19.51
CA TRP A 190 -11.66 1.74 -18.99
C TRP A 190 -12.31 2.67 -17.96
N ALA A 191 -11.51 3.37 -17.14
CA ALA A 191 -12.03 4.24 -16.09
C ALA A 191 -12.97 5.35 -16.62
N ASP A 192 -12.64 5.97 -17.74
CA ASP A 192 -13.47 7.02 -18.37
C ASP A 192 -14.74 6.51 -19.06
N GLU A 193 -14.94 5.20 -19.13
CA GLU A 193 -16.18 4.58 -19.59
C GLU A 193 -17.10 4.19 -18.42
N LEU A 194 -16.66 4.37 -17.17
CA LEU A 194 -17.37 3.92 -15.97
C LEU A 194 -18.08 5.05 -15.23
N PRO A 195 -19.24 4.76 -14.61
CA PRO A 195 -19.99 5.77 -13.87
C PRO A 195 -19.25 6.31 -12.63
N TYR A 196 -18.35 5.52 -12.05
CA TYR A 196 -17.55 5.91 -10.87
C TYR A 196 -16.04 5.98 -11.15
N GLY A 197 -15.63 6.02 -12.43
CA GLY A 197 -14.25 6.28 -12.80
C GLY A 197 -13.23 5.32 -12.15
N ILE A 198 -12.24 5.92 -11.50
CA ILE A 198 -11.15 5.24 -10.78
C ILE A 198 -11.57 4.68 -9.40
N GLU A 199 -12.82 4.90 -8.97
CA GLU A 199 -13.36 4.28 -7.74
C GLU A 199 -14.03 2.92 -8.03
N GLN A 200 -13.98 2.47 -9.28
CA GLN A 200 -14.30 1.10 -9.71
C GLN A 200 -13.05 0.45 -10.30
N ALA A 201 -12.82 -0.82 -9.93
CA ALA A 201 -11.77 -1.62 -10.53
C ALA A 201 -12.03 -1.68 -12.05
N ASN A 202 -11.08 -1.16 -12.81
CA ASN A 202 -11.21 -0.95 -14.25
C ASN A 202 -10.09 -1.66 -14.99
N ARG A 203 -10.12 -1.61 -16.32
CA ARG A 203 -9.12 -2.25 -17.16
C ARG A 203 -7.70 -1.76 -16.88
N GLU A 204 -7.52 -0.48 -16.58
CA GLU A 204 -6.20 0.13 -16.30
C GLU A 204 -5.61 -0.45 -15.02
N TYR A 205 -6.42 -0.49 -13.96
CA TYR A 205 -6.04 -1.12 -12.71
C TYR A 205 -5.73 -2.61 -12.89
N THR A 206 -6.55 -3.31 -13.66
CA THR A 206 -6.39 -4.76 -13.92
C THR A 206 -5.07 -5.06 -14.64
N LEU A 207 -4.74 -4.29 -15.69
CA LEU A 207 -3.47 -4.42 -16.41
C LEU A 207 -2.27 -4.20 -15.48
N GLY A 208 -2.32 -3.17 -14.64
CA GLY A 208 -1.25 -2.91 -13.69
C GLY A 208 -1.19 -3.90 -12.51
N MET A 209 -2.33 -4.47 -12.09
CA MET A 209 -2.37 -5.55 -11.10
C MET A 209 -1.81 -6.86 -11.64
N ILE A 210 -2.03 -7.19 -12.91
CA ILE A 210 -1.36 -8.30 -13.59
C ILE A 210 0.16 -8.12 -13.48
N ALA A 211 0.67 -6.93 -13.80
CA ALA A 211 2.10 -6.65 -13.70
C ALA A 211 2.63 -6.73 -12.26
N ARG A 212 1.94 -6.10 -11.30
CA ARG A 212 2.36 -6.08 -9.89
C ARG A 212 2.40 -7.48 -9.28
N ILE A 213 1.37 -8.31 -9.53
CA ILE A 213 1.31 -9.68 -9.03
C ILE A 213 2.28 -10.59 -9.79
N ALA A 214 2.55 -10.33 -11.08
CA ALA A 214 3.61 -11.03 -11.80
C ALA A 214 4.99 -10.75 -11.18
N LEU A 215 5.29 -9.49 -10.80
CA LEU A 215 6.51 -9.17 -10.05
C LEU A 215 6.55 -9.82 -8.66
N GLN A 216 5.40 -10.07 -8.01
CA GLN A 216 5.33 -10.85 -6.76
C GLN A 216 5.75 -12.30 -7.02
N ARG A 217 5.16 -12.90 -8.04
CA ARG A 217 5.32 -14.30 -8.39
C ARG A 217 6.71 -14.62 -8.95
N GLY A 218 7.33 -13.67 -9.65
CA GLY A 218 8.73 -13.73 -10.06
C GLY A 218 9.70 -13.26 -8.97
N GLY A 219 9.22 -12.76 -7.85
CA GLY A 219 10.03 -12.24 -6.75
C GLY A 219 10.64 -13.33 -5.87
N TYR A 220 11.54 -12.90 -4.99
CA TYR A 220 11.95 -13.72 -3.86
C TYR A 220 10.83 -13.82 -2.82
N TYR A 221 10.81 -14.93 -2.09
CA TYR A 221 9.88 -15.15 -1.00
C TYR A 221 10.50 -16.05 0.08
N LEU A 222 10.00 -15.90 1.31
CA LEU A 222 10.43 -16.72 2.45
C LEU A 222 9.76 -18.11 2.40
N THR A 223 10.57 -19.16 2.54
CA THR A 223 10.13 -20.54 2.70
C THR A 223 9.98 -20.94 4.17
N PRO A 224 9.26 -22.04 4.49
CA PRO A 224 9.09 -22.52 5.86
C PRO A 224 10.41 -22.76 6.62
N ASP A 225 11.51 -23.06 5.92
CA ASP A 225 12.84 -23.26 6.52
C ASP A 225 13.64 -21.96 6.71
N LEU A 226 12.97 -20.80 6.56
CA LEU A 226 13.56 -19.47 6.67
C LEU A 226 14.66 -19.22 5.62
N ASN A 227 14.45 -19.68 4.38
CA ASN A 227 15.28 -19.34 3.24
C ASN A 227 14.53 -18.39 2.30
N MET A 228 15.23 -17.40 1.76
CA MET A 228 14.71 -16.58 0.69
C MET A 228 14.98 -17.28 -0.63
N GLU A 229 13.92 -17.66 -1.34
CA GLU A 229 13.98 -18.40 -2.58
C GLU A 229 13.22 -17.69 -3.69
N ARG A 230 13.58 -18.00 -4.93
CA ARG A 230 12.92 -17.50 -6.14
C ARG A 230 12.80 -18.65 -7.13
N GLN A 231 11.61 -18.81 -7.71
CA GLN A 231 11.35 -19.91 -8.65
C GLN A 231 12.18 -19.75 -9.93
N ALA A 232 12.55 -20.88 -10.55
CA ALA A 232 13.37 -20.89 -11.75
C ALA A 232 12.69 -20.23 -12.96
N ASP A 233 11.35 -20.20 -12.98
CA ASP A 233 10.53 -19.59 -14.03
C ASP A 233 10.33 -18.08 -13.86
N TYR A 234 11.02 -17.42 -12.92
CA TYR A 234 10.75 -16.03 -12.56
C TYR A 234 10.79 -15.04 -13.72
N GLN A 235 11.69 -15.24 -14.69
CA GLN A 235 11.81 -14.36 -15.86
C GLN A 235 10.54 -14.35 -16.72
N GLN A 236 9.75 -15.43 -16.71
CA GLN A 236 8.47 -15.47 -17.41
C GLN A 236 7.48 -14.47 -16.82
N TYR A 237 7.49 -14.29 -15.49
CA TYR A 237 6.62 -13.32 -14.83
C TYR A 237 7.14 -11.89 -14.95
N TYR A 238 8.46 -11.69 -15.00
CA TYR A 238 9.01 -10.39 -15.38
C TYR A 238 8.64 -10.03 -16.82
N GLN A 239 8.61 -11.00 -17.74
CA GLN A 239 8.12 -10.79 -19.10
C GLN A 239 6.64 -10.37 -19.11
N ILE A 240 5.78 -11.05 -18.33
CA ILE A 240 4.37 -10.64 -18.17
C ILE A 240 4.28 -9.21 -17.62
N ALA A 241 5.06 -8.87 -16.59
CA ALA A 241 5.06 -7.53 -16.02
C ALA A 241 5.45 -6.45 -17.04
N LYS A 242 6.52 -6.69 -17.82
CA LYS A 242 6.92 -5.81 -18.92
C LYS A 242 5.79 -5.66 -19.94
N GLU A 243 5.24 -6.77 -20.44
CA GLU A 243 4.23 -6.76 -21.49
C GLU A 243 2.95 -6.03 -21.06
N TYR A 244 2.49 -6.23 -19.84
CA TYR A 244 1.24 -5.63 -19.36
C TYR A 244 1.38 -4.15 -18.98
N THR A 245 2.55 -3.74 -18.48
CA THR A 245 2.85 -2.32 -18.29
C THR A 245 3.01 -1.60 -19.63
N GLU A 246 3.76 -2.19 -20.58
CA GLU A 246 3.92 -1.68 -21.95
C GLU A 246 2.59 -1.60 -22.69
N LYS A 247 1.72 -2.61 -22.51
CA LYS A 247 0.37 -2.62 -23.07
C LYS A 247 -0.47 -1.44 -22.56
N LEU A 248 -0.46 -1.17 -21.27
CA LEU A 248 -1.17 -0.01 -20.72
C LEU A 248 -0.56 1.31 -21.21
N MET A 249 0.77 1.41 -21.25
CA MET A 249 1.46 2.57 -21.83
C MET A 249 1.12 2.77 -23.31
N THR A 250 0.90 1.71 -24.08
CA THR A 250 0.56 1.80 -25.51
C THR A 250 -0.91 2.13 -25.74
N LEU A 251 -1.82 1.47 -25.02
CA LEU A 251 -3.26 1.63 -25.22
C LEU A 251 -3.80 2.91 -24.59
N LYS A 252 -3.19 3.36 -23.48
CA LYS A 252 -3.73 4.45 -22.67
C LYS A 252 -2.65 5.22 -21.90
N ASP A 253 -1.63 5.68 -22.64
CA ASP A 253 -0.62 6.61 -22.13
C ASP A 253 -1.25 7.90 -21.57
N ARG A 254 -0.56 8.53 -20.61
CA ARG A 254 -0.95 9.79 -20.00
C ARG A 254 0.24 10.49 -19.36
N GLU A 255 0.23 11.81 -19.36
CA GLU A 255 1.19 12.57 -18.58
C GLU A 255 0.92 12.44 -17.08
N LEU A 256 1.98 12.49 -16.27
CA LEU A 256 1.83 12.58 -14.82
C LEU A 256 1.46 14.02 -14.44
N PRO A 257 0.60 14.23 -13.42
CA PRO A 257 0.27 15.57 -12.94
C PRO A 257 1.51 16.33 -12.49
N ALA A 258 1.65 17.58 -12.93
CA ALA A 258 2.77 18.43 -12.56
C ALA A 258 2.83 18.70 -11.04
N ASP A 259 1.68 18.87 -10.39
CA ASP A 259 1.60 19.03 -8.93
C ASP A 259 1.46 17.65 -8.24
N TYR A 260 2.56 17.16 -7.69
CA TYR A 260 2.59 15.91 -6.93
C TYR A 260 1.63 15.90 -5.73
N ARG A 261 1.46 17.05 -5.06
CA ARG A 261 0.60 17.16 -3.88
C ARG A 261 -0.86 17.00 -4.24
N GLN A 262 -1.26 17.46 -5.43
CA GLN A 262 -2.65 17.46 -5.85
C GLN A 262 -3.24 16.04 -5.92
N VAL A 263 -2.42 15.03 -6.24
CA VAL A 263 -2.82 13.61 -6.25
C VAL A 263 -3.43 13.21 -4.90
N PHE A 264 -2.79 13.58 -3.80
CA PHE A 264 -3.23 13.18 -2.46
C PHE A 264 -4.28 14.15 -1.87
N LEU A 265 -4.27 15.41 -2.28
CA LEU A 265 -5.36 16.34 -1.95
C LEU A 265 -6.68 15.90 -2.59
N ASN A 266 -6.64 15.33 -3.79
CA ASN A 266 -7.81 14.75 -4.45
C ASN A 266 -8.44 13.63 -3.61
N ASN A 267 -7.63 12.74 -3.01
CA ASN A 267 -8.14 11.71 -2.10
C ASN A 267 -8.87 12.28 -0.87
N ALA A 268 -8.38 13.41 -0.34
CA ALA A 268 -9.01 14.07 0.81
C ALA A 268 -10.23 14.93 0.42
N LYS A 269 -10.35 15.30 -0.85
CA LYS A 269 -11.41 16.16 -1.39
C LYS A 269 -12.47 15.42 -2.21
N PHE A 270 -12.36 14.09 -2.30
CA PHE A 270 -13.29 13.26 -3.07
C PHE A 270 -13.35 13.67 -4.54
N ILE A 271 -12.19 14.05 -5.10
CA ILE A 271 -12.03 14.41 -6.51
C ILE A 271 -11.34 13.24 -7.19
N THR A 272 -11.95 12.68 -8.23
CA THR A 272 -11.54 11.42 -8.84
C THR A 272 -11.25 11.59 -10.33
N PRO A 273 -10.16 12.27 -10.71
CA PRO A 273 -9.83 12.49 -12.11
C PRO A 273 -9.54 11.14 -12.79
N VAL A 274 -10.16 10.92 -13.95
CA VAL A 274 -9.83 9.79 -14.84
C VAL A 274 -8.69 10.16 -15.76
N ASN A 275 -7.97 9.15 -16.27
CA ASN A 275 -6.80 9.34 -17.16
C ASN A 275 -5.68 10.17 -16.51
N ASP A 276 -5.57 10.07 -15.19
CA ASP A 276 -4.60 10.74 -14.32
C ASP A 276 -3.65 9.66 -13.72
N ASP A 277 -2.87 10.01 -12.70
CA ASP A 277 -1.93 9.12 -12.01
C ASP A 277 -2.64 7.99 -11.27
N ILE A 278 -3.76 8.21 -10.56
CA ILE A 278 -4.44 7.12 -9.85
C ILE A 278 -5.21 6.24 -10.85
N LEU A 279 -4.95 4.92 -10.83
CA LEU A 279 -5.65 3.93 -11.67
C LEU A 279 -6.83 3.29 -10.94
N PHE A 280 -6.70 3.11 -9.64
CA PHE A 280 -7.77 2.70 -8.74
C PHE A 280 -7.48 3.19 -7.32
N GLU A 281 -8.52 3.65 -6.64
CA GLU A 281 -8.50 3.94 -5.21
C GLU A 281 -9.72 3.34 -4.53
N VAL A 282 -9.59 3.00 -3.25
CA VAL A 282 -10.72 2.58 -2.43
C VAL A 282 -11.49 3.83 -2.01
N PRO A 283 -12.75 3.99 -2.45
CA PRO A 283 -13.58 5.11 -2.05
C PRO A 283 -14.10 4.91 -0.63
N PHE A 284 -13.70 5.78 0.29
CA PHE A 284 -14.22 5.75 1.66
C PHE A 284 -15.31 6.80 1.83
N ALA A 285 -16.53 6.35 2.13
CA ALA A 285 -17.56 7.27 2.59
C ALA A 285 -17.17 7.89 3.94
N ILE A 286 -17.59 9.14 4.20
CA ILE A 286 -17.47 9.75 5.53
C ILE A 286 -18.09 8.84 6.59
N GLY A 287 -17.36 8.63 7.70
CA GLY A 287 -17.68 7.62 8.71
C GLY A 287 -16.97 6.27 8.48
N ASN A 288 -16.34 6.07 7.32
CA ASN A 288 -15.45 4.96 6.98
C ASN A 288 -14.05 5.49 6.57
N GLY A 289 -13.08 4.60 6.39
CA GLY A 289 -11.70 4.96 6.03
C GLY A 289 -10.90 5.58 7.18
N ASP A 290 -9.82 4.91 7.60
CA ASP A 290 -9.03 5.34 8.76
C ASP A 290 -7.69 6.01 8.37
N VAL A 291 -7.45 6.33 7.09
CA VAL A 291 -6.17 6.90 6.60
C VAL A 291 -5.77 8.11 7.44
N GLY A 292 -6.53 9.22 7.42
CA GLY A 292 -6.21 10.43 8.19
C GLY A 292 -6.36 10.31 9.72
N TRP A 293 -6.66 9.12 10.23
CA TRP A 293 -6.60 8.78 11.66
C TRP A 293 -5.35 7.96 11.99
N ASN A 294 -4.96 7.03 11.12
CA ASN A 294 -3.82 6.14 11.29
C ASN A 294 -2.51 6.79 10.88
N ILE A 295 -2.49 7.45 9.72
CA ILE A 295 -1.31 8.02 9.09
C ILE A 295 -1.63 9.39 8.50
N GLY A 296 -0.69 10.31 8.62
CA GLY A 296 -0.90 11.65 8.11
C GLY A 296 -0.25 12.73 8.97
N VAL A 297 -0.41 13.98 8.55
CA VAL A 297 -0.16 15.13 9.42
C VAL A 297 -1.11 15.03 10.61
N THR A 298 -0.53 14.95 11.81
CA THR A 298 -1.27 14.82 13.07
C THR A 298 -2.15 16.04 13.30
N VAL A 299 -3.39 15.81 13.75
CA VAL A 299 -4.33 16.87 14.14
C VAL A 299 -4.79 16.56 15.56
N GLN A 300 -4.55 17.46 16.50
CA GLN A 300 -5.00 17.31 17.87
C GLN A 300 -6.47 17.72 17.98
N GLY A 301 -7.33 16.77 18.29
CA GLY A 301 -8.77 17.00 18.48
C GLY A 301 -9.22 16.80 19.93
N GLY A 302 -10.52 16.57 20.12
CA GLY A 302 -11.12 16.28 21.41
C GLY A 302 -11.89 17.47 22.00
N ALA A 303 -12.32 17.31 23.26
CA ALA A 303 -13.24 18.25 23.93
C ALA A 303 -12.67 19.68 24.10
N THR A 304 -11.35 19.83 24.07
CA THR A 304 -10.66 21.12 24.21
C THR A 304 -10.30 21.77 22.86
N ALA A 305 -10.58 21.11 21.74
CA ALA A 305 -10.29 21.64 20.41
C ALA A 305 -11.23 22.80 20.04
N SER A 306 -10.66 23.90 19.56
CA SER A 306 -11.41 25.06 19.05
C SER A 306 -11.81 24.94 17.58
N HIS A 307 -11.59 23.76 16.98
CA HIS A 307 -11.95 23.43 15.61
C HIS A 307 -12.77 22.14 15.56
N ASN A 308 -13.47 21.95 14.45
CA ASN A 308 -14.33 20.81 14.22
C ASN A 308 -13.67 19.70 13.39
N TYR A 309 -12.36 19.72 13.16
CA TYR A 309 -11.72 18.70 12.31
C TYR A 309 -11.61 17.32 12.97
N GLY A 310 -11.62 17.23 14.31
CA GLY A 310 -11.41 15.96 15.02
C GLY A 310 -9.93 15.65 15.24
N SER A 311 -9.61 14.44 15.70
CA SER A 311 -8.24 13.99 15.99
C SER A 311 -7.69 13.03 14.93
N GLY A 312 -6.49 13.29 14.43
CA GLY A 312 -5.75 12.42 13.50
C GLY A 312 -4.36 12.11 14.06
N ASN A 313 -3.80 10.95 13.72
CA ASN A 313 -2.53 10.47 14.26
C ASN A 313 -1.55 10.08 13.14
N ASN A 314 -0.31 9.79 13.54
CA ASN A 314 0.78 9.34 12.70
C ASN A 314 1.43 8.08 13.30
N TYR A 315 0.86 6.90 13.04
CA TYR A 315 1.40 5.65 13.55
C TYR A 315 2.69 5.22 12.83
N MET A 316 2.87 5.62 11.58
CA MET A 316 3.99 5.25 10.72
C MET A 316 4.84 6.49 10.43
N ALA A 317 5.73 6.85 11.34
CA ALA A 317 6.61 8.00 11.17
C ALA A 317 7.61 7.80 10.04
N ILE A 318 8.02 8.89 9.40
CA ILE A 318 9.10 8.90 8.42
C ILE A 318 10.45 8.97 9.18
N PRO A 319 11.42 8.07 8.91
CA PRO A 319 12.76 8.22 9.45
C PRO A 319 13.49 9.39 8.77
N VAL A 320 14.26 10.15 9.55
CA VAL A 320 14.97 11.34 9.04
C VAL A 320 16.05 11.00 8.00
N SER A 321 16.57 9.77 8.01
CA SER A 321 17.45 9.25 6.96
C SER A 321 16.77 9.27 5.58
N TYR A 322 15.49 8.89 5.51
CA TYR A 322 14.71 8.96 4.28
C TYR A 322 14.49 10.41 3.84
N TYR A 323 14.14 11.33 4.75
CA TYR A 323 14.01 12.75 4.44
C TYR A 323 15.27 13.31 3.75
N TYR A 324 16.45 13.01 4.30
CA TYR A 324 17.72 13.48 3.75
C TYR A 324 18.25 12.63 2.58
N SER A 325 17.54 11.57 2.19
CA SER A 325 17.88 10.80 0.97
C SER A 325 17.44 11.51 -0.32
N PHE A 326 16.48 12.45 -0.22
CA PHE A 326 16.01 13.23 -1.35
C PHE A 326 17.02 14.30 -1.75
N ASP A 327 17.05 14.62 -3.04
CA ASP A 327 17.66 15.87 -3.48
C ASP A 327 16.89 17.07 -2.90
N THR A 328 17.60 18.14 -2.55
CA THR A 328 16.99 19.34 -1.95
C THR A 328 16.00 20.07 -2.85
N LEU A 329 16.03 19.79 -4.16
CA LEU A 329 15.10 20.33 -5.16
C LEU A 329 13.95 19.37 -5.50
N ASP A 330 13.94 18.15 -4.95
CA ASP A 330 12.87 17.18 -5.19
C ASP A 330 11.60 17.62 -4.46
N ILE A 331 10.57 18.00 -5.23
CA ILE A 331 9.34 18.55 -4.68
C ILE A 331 8.53 17.52 -3.90
N ARG A 332 8.77 16.21 -4.11
CA ARG A 332 8.05 15.13 -3.43
C ARG A 332 8.42 15.03 -1.96
N ARG A 333 9.63 15.46 -1.59
CA ARG A 333 10.15 15.37 -0.22
C ARG A 333 9.24 16.06 0.77
N ASP A 334 8.90 17.33 0.53
CA ASP A 334 8.14 18.15 1.48
C ASP A 334 6.61 17.87 1.41
N VAL A 335 6.15 17.22 0.34
CA VAL A 335 4.80 16.63 0.27
C VAL A 335 4.73 15.34 1.08
N THR A 336 5.79 14.54 1.08
CA THR A 336 5.83 13.22 1.74
C THR A 336 6.20 13.31 3.22
N CYS A 337 7.07 14.26 3.59
CA CYS A 337 7.64 14.38 4.93
C CYS A 337 7.19 15.70 5.58
N ALA A 338 6.26 15.63 6.53
CA ALA A 338 5.74 16.81 7.20
C ALA A 338 6.40 17.05 8.58
N TYR A 339 6.90 18.26 8.77
CA TYR A 339 7.55 18.77 9.98
C TYR A 339 6.59 19.34 11.03
N TYR A 340 5.30 19.35 10.71
CA TYR A 340 4.31 20.02 11.52
C TYR A 340 3.17 19.09 11.92
N GLN A 341 2.46 19.52 12.95
CA GLN A 341 1.17 19.00 13.37
C GLN A 341 0.20 20.18 13.53
N VAL A 342 -1.11 19.93 13.55
CA VAL A 342 -2.13 20.93 13.83
C VAL A 342 -2.59 20.74 15.27
N ASN A 343 -2.44 21.77 16.12
CA ASN A 343 -2.81 21.68 17.53
C ASN A 343 -4.31 21.93 17.78
N THR A 344 -4.75 21.82 19.03
CA THR A 344 -6.15 22.01 19.42
C THR A 344 -6.70 23.41 19.14
N SER A 345 -5.82 24.40 18.91
CA SER A 345 -6.19 25.76 18.52
C SER A 345 -6.26 25.96 17.00
N PHE A 346 -6.13 24.87 16.23
CA PHE A 346 -6.07 24.85 14.77
C PHE A 346 -4.89 25.64 14.19
N VAL A 347 -3.76 25.61 14.91
CA VAL A 347 -2.52 26.27 14.51
C VAL A 347 -1.49 25.20 14.19
N GLU A 348 -0.77 25.38 13.08
CA GLU A 348 0.36 24.51 12.74
C GLU A 348 1.53 24.76 13.72
N GLU A 349 2.15 23.70 14.20
CA GLU A 349 3.32 23.77 15.08
C GLU A 349 4.27 22.61 14.77
N PHE A 350 5.51 22.70 15.22
CA PHE A 350 6.48 21.63 15.03
C PHE A 350 5.99 20.29 15.59
N VAL A 351 6.26 19.19 14.88
CA VAL A 351 5.83 17.84 15.28
C VAL A 351 6.21 17.51 16.72
N GLY A 352 5.24 17.00 17.49
CA GLY A 352 5.50 16.42 18.80
C GLY A 352 6.40 15.19 18.67
N GLY A 353 7.47 15.10 19.47
CA GLY A 353 8.48 14.04 19.36
C GLY A 353 9.65 14.36 18.40
N GLY A 354 9.61 15.51 17.72
CA GLY A 354 10.71 16.04 16.91
C GLY A 354 11.16 15.09 15.80
N VAL A 355 12.48 14.92 15.65
CA VAL A 355 13.12 14.13 14.58
C VAL A 355 12.64 12.68 14.50
N GLY A 356 12.12 12.12 15.60
CA GLY A 356 11.62 10.75 15.64
C GLY A 356 10.18 10.58 15.18
N ASN A 357 9.47 11.65 14.82
CA ASN A 357 8.04 11.63 14.50
C ASN A 357 7.67 12.52 13.29
N ILE A 358 8.49 12.49 12.24
CA ILE A 358 8.15 13.14 10.97
C ILE A 358 6.86 12.49 10.45
N SER A 359 5.86 13.32 10.13
CA SER A 359 4.55 12.84 9.70
C SER A 359 4.51 12.48 8.22
N GLN A 360 3.66 11.52 7.86
CA GLN A 360 3.31 11.23 6.46
C GLN A 360 2.53 12.43 5.89
N GLY A 361 3.16 13.25 5.07
CA GLY A 361 2.60 14.54 4.63
C GLY A 361 1.49 14.44 3.58
N LYS A 362 1.34 13.28 2.93
CA LYS A 362 0.40 13.06 1.82
C LYS A 362 -1.06 13.17 2.22
N TRP A 363 -1.40 12.69 3.42
CA TRP A 363 -2.79 12.72 3.92
C TRP A 363 -2.89 13.45 5.24
N SER A 364 -4.04 14.05 5.47
CA SER A 364 -4.43 14.54 6.78
C SER A 364 -5.91 14.84 6.78
N ARG A 365 -6.58 14.63 7.92
CA ARG A 365 -7.92 15.16 8.11
C ARG A 365 -7.97 16.69 8.03
N TYR A 366 -6.83 17.37 8.24
CA TYR A 366 -6.69 18.81 8.03
C TYR A 366 -6.96 19.24 6.57
N PHE A 367 -6.83 18.33 5.61
CA PHE A 367 -7.02 18.61 4.19
C PHE A 367 -8.47 18.42 3.70
N LEU A 368 -9.37 17.94 4.58
CA LEU A 368 -10.80 17.85 4.27
C LEU A 368 -11.39 19.25 4.09
N ASP A 369 -12.32 19.43 3.16
CA ASP A 369 -12.98 20.74 2.97
C ASP A 369 -13.86 21.14 4.18
N LYS A 370 -14.31 20.16 4.97
CA LYS A 370 -15.16 20.37 6.13
C LYS A 370 -14.81 19.42 7.28
N GLY A 371 -14.62 19.98 8.47
CA GLY A 371 -14.45 19.21 9.70
C GLY A 371 -15.69 18.38 10.08
N GLN A 372 -15.45 17.20 10.64
CA GLN A 372 -16.48 16.17 10.95
C GLN A 372 -17.04 16.27 12.39
N GLY A 373 -16.51 17.17 13.21
CA GLY A 373 -16.84 17.38 14.61
C GLY A 373 -15.59 17.26 15.50
N ALA A 374 -15.47 18.11 16.52
CA ALA A 374 -14.29 18.20 17.39
C ALA A 374 -13.93 16.88 18.10
N SER A 375 -14.94 16.07 18.44
CA SER A 375 -14.78 14.78 19.11
C SER A 375 -14.64 13.58 18.16
N THR A 376 -14.57 13.81 16.84
CA THR A 376 -14.40 12.73 15.86
C THR A 376 -12.95 12.27 15.75
N ALA A 377 -12.74 11.01 15.35
CA ALA A 377 -11.42 10.40 15.22
C ALA A 377 -11.34 9.49 13.99
N LYS A 378 -11.87 8.26 14.06
CA LYS A 378 -11.90 7.34 12.91
C LYS A 378 -12.90 7.77 11.82
N GLY A 379 -12.86 7.09 10.67
CA GLY A 379 -13.88 7.27 9.63
C GLY A 379 -13.76 8.59 8.87
N THR A 380 -12.53 8.96 8.51
CA THR A 380 -12.19 10.24 7.87
C THR A 380 -12.76 10.40 6.46
N GLY A 381 -13.05 9.30 5.76
CA GLY A 381 -13.48 9.30 4.36
C GLY A 381 -12.35 9.54 3.35
N ILE A 382 -11.11 9.80 3.78
CA ILE A 382 -10.00 10.01 2.84
C ILE A 382 -9.76 8.72 2.06
N ASN A 383 -9.85 8.79 0.73
CA ASN A 383 -9.67 7.64 -0.18
C ASN A 383 -8.25 7.07 -0.09
N TRP A 384 -8.09 5.78 -0.44
CA TRP A 384 -6.80 5.10 -0.39
C TRP A 384 -6.33 4.66 -1.78
N PRO A 385 -5.23 5.20 -2.31
CA PRO A 385 -4.73 4.82 -3.63
C PRO A 385 -4.20 3.38 -3.60
N MET A 386 -4.69 2.55 -4.53
CA MET A 386 -4.28 1.15 -4.65
C MET A 386 -3.16 0.97 -5.68
N LEU A 387 -3.22 1.73 -6.77
CA LEU A 387 -2.23 1.69 -7.84
C LEU A 387 -2.22 3.02 -8.60
N ARG A 388 -1.02 3.49 -8.93
CA ARG A 388 -0.80 4.70 -9.71
C ARG A 388 -0.09 4.41 -11.05
N TYR A 389 -0.15 5.33 -12.00
CA TYR A 389 0.45 5.22 -13.31
C TYR A 389 1.97 5.36 -13.24
N SER A 390 2.46 6.19 -12.34
CA SER A 390 3.87 6.20 -11.93
C SER A 390 4.39 4.83 -11.48
N ASP A 391 3.54 4.00 -10.83
CA ASP A 391 3.90 2.62 -10.47
C ASP A 391 4.04 1.75 -11.72
N VAL A 392 3.14 1.89 -12.69
CA VAL A 392 3.23 1.20 -13.99
C VAL A 392 4.52 1.55 -14.72
N LEU A 393 4.90 2.83 -14.78
CA LEU A 393 6.16 3.28 -15.40
C LEU A 393 7.39 2.68 -14.71
N LEU A 394 7.41 2.63 -13.38
CA LEU A 394 8.54 2.10 -12.63
C LEU A 394 8.58 0.56 -12.63
N MET A 395 7.42 -0.11 -12.67
CA MET A 395 7.35 -1.56 -12.89
C MET A 395 7.83 -1.93 -14.30
N TYR A 396 7.50 -1.13 -15.33
CA TYR A 396 8.04 -1.31 -16.68
C TYR A 396 9.56 -1.17 -16.70
N ALA A 397 10.09 -0.08 -16.12
CA ALA A 397 11.53 0.15 -16.05
C ALA A 397 12.26 -0.98 -15.31
N GLU A 398 11.68 -1.49 -14.22
CA GLU A 398 12.21 -2.63 -13.48
C GLU A 398 12.20 -3.92 -14.30
N ALA A 399 11.06 -4.27 -14.90
CA ALA A 399 10.90 -5.50 -15.65
C ALA A 399 11.82 -5.52 -16.89
N GLU A 400 11.88 -4.39 -17.59
CA GLU A 400 12.75 -4.20 -18.74
C GLU A 400 14.24 -4.26 -18.34
N ASN A 401 14.63 -3.65 -17.21
CA ASN A 401 15.99 -3.76 -16.70
C ASN A 401 16.37 -5.19 -16.31
N GLU A 402 15.46 -5.92 -15.66
CA GLU A 402 15.71 -7.32 -15.29
C GLU A 402 15.96 -8.20 -16.51
N LEU A 403 15.18 -8.01 -17.58
CA LEU A 403 15.22 -8.85 -18.78
C LEU A 403 16.32 -8.43 -19.77
N ASN A 404 16.46 -7.13 -19.98
CA ASN A 404 17.20 -6.56 -21.12
C ASN A 404 18.28 -5.53 -20.71
N GLY A 405 18.41 -5.23 -19.41
CA GLY A 405 19.25 -4.15 -18.91
C GLY A 405 18.62 -2.76 -19.09
N PRO A 406 19.34 -1.66 -18.81
CA PRO A 406 18.77 -0.32 -18.79
C PRO A 406 18.54 0.22 -20.21
N THR A 407 17.58 -0.35 -20.93
CA THR A 407 17.24 0.04 -22.30
C THR A 407 16.74 1.48 -22.34
N ALA A 408 16.75 2.09 -23.54
CA ALA A 408 16.28 3.45 -23.71
C ALA A 408 14.81 3.65 -23.25
N SER A 409 13.97 2.62 -23.39
CA SER A 409 12.58 2.67 -22.92
C SER A 409 12.48 2.57 -21.40
N ALA A 410 13.28 1.73 -20.73
CA ALA A 410 13.36 1.69 -19.27
C ALA A 410 13.81 3.04 -18.70
N GLN A 411 14.86 3.62 -19.29
CA GLN A 411 15.36 4.94 -18.93
C GLN A 411 14.27 6.02 -19.14
N ALA A 412 13.56 5.99 -20.26
CA ALA A 412 12.49 6.95 -20.54
C ALA A 412 11.34 6.87 -19.51
N ALA A 413 10.94 5.66 -19.11
CA ALA A 413 9.90 5.48 -18.09
C ALA A 413 10.33 6.05 -16.72
N MET A 414 11.57 5.80 -16.28
CA MET A 414 12.11 6.41 -15.06
C MET A 414 12.19 7.94 -15.18
N LYS A 415 12.66 8.46 -16.32
CA LYS A 415 12.76 9.90 -16.56
C LYS A 415 11.41 10.60 -16.41
N ARG A 416 10.31 10.01 -16.89
CA ARG A 416 8.96 10.61 -16.75
C ARG A 416 8.56 10.80 -15.30
N VAL A 417 8.79 9.81 -14.44
CA VAL A 417 8.51 9.94 -12.99
C VAL A 417 9.41 11.00 -12.36
N ARG A 418 10.69 10.98 -12.70
CA ARG A 418 11.68 11.90 -12.16
C ARG A 418 11.48 13.35 -12.65
N GLN A 419 11.01 13.56 -13.87
CA GLN A 419 10.65 14.89 -14.40
C GLN A 419 9.57 15.57 -13.57
N ARG A 420 8.59 14.81 -13.08
CA ARG A 420 7.56 15.36 -12.17
C ARG A 420 8.15 15.79 -10.83
N ALA A 421 9.23 15.16 -10.38
CA ALA A 421 9.89 15.48 -9.11
C ALA A 421 10.67 16.82 -9.12
N PHE A 422 10.98 17.37 -10.29
CA PHE A 422 11.82 18.56 -10.43
C PHE A 422 11.21 19.58 -11.39
N ASP A 423 11.39 20.87 -11.08
CA ASP A 423 11.08 21.94 -12.04
C ASP A 423 11.85 21.73 -13.35
N SER A 424 11.21 22.05 -14.48
CA SER A 424 11.76 21.84 -15.83
C SER A 424 13.14 22.44 -16.06
N GLN A 425 13.48 23.54 -15.36
CA GLN A 425 14.81 24.16 -15.47
C GLN A 425 15.95 23.26 -14.97
N TYR A 426 15.64 22.26 -14.12
CA TYR A 426 16.61 21.34 -13.54
C TYR A 426 16.67 19.99 -14.24
N TRP A 427 15.82 19.72 -15.25
CA TRP A 427 15.73 18.41 -15.89
C TRP A 427 17.05 17.91 -16.47
N THR A 428 17.87 18.78 -17.09
CA THR A 428 19.21 18.37 -17.56
C THR A 428 20.03 17.77 -16.42
N SER A 429 20.18 18.50 -15.31
CA SER A 429 21.07 18.12 -14.21
C SER A 429 20.49 17.06 -13.26
N LYS A 430 19.18 17.06 -13.03
CA LYS A 430 18.52 16.23 -12.02
C LYS A 430 17.82 15.02 -12.62
N VAL A 431 17.55 15.02 -13.92
CA VAL A 431 16.90 13.90 -14.61
C VAL A 431 17.83 13.27 -15.63
N ASP A 432 18.26 14.01 -16.66
CA ASP A 432 19.02 13.44 -17.77
C ASP A 432 20.41 12.96 -17.34
N ASP A 433 21.18 13.82 -16.68
CA ASP A 433 22.52 13.50 -16.18
C ASP A 433 22.46 12.40 -15.10
N TYR A 434 21.45 12.44 -14.23
CA TYR A 434 21.23 11.40 -13.22
C TYR A 434 20.98 10.04 -13.86
N VAL A 435 20.01 9.94 -14.77
CA VAL A 435 19.64 8.68 -15.42
C VAL A 435 20.80 8.17 -16.27
N ALA A 436 21.52 9.03 -16.98
CA ALA A 436 22.72 8.65 -17.73
C ALA A 436 23.81 8.07 -16.80
N GLY A 437 24.01 8.69 -15.63
CA GLY A 437 25.00 8.27 -14.63
C GLY A 437 24.71 6.91 -13.98
N VAL A 438 23.43 6.52 -13.87
CA VAL A 438 23.02 5.24 -13.26
C VAL A 438 22.69 4.15 -14.29
N SER A 439 22.80 4.46 -15.60
CA SER A 439 22.51 3.49 -16.67
C SER A 439 23.74 2.71 -17.17
N GLY A 440 24.85 2.75 -16.40
CA GLY A 440 26.10 2.08 -16.75
C GLY A 440 26.05 0.55 -16.65
N SER A 441 25.18 0.02 -15.80
CA SER A 441 24.96 -1.41 -15.64
C SER A 441 23.52 -1.71 -15.23
N LYS A 442 23.12 -2.98 -15.37
CA LYS A 442 21.84 -3.49 -14.88
C LYS A 442 21.68 -3.25 -13.38
N ASP A 443 22.73 -3.48 -12.60
CA ASP A 443 22.69 -3.39 -11.15
C ASP A 443 22.61 -1.93 -10.68
N ASP A 444 23.38 -1.02 -11.29
CA ASP A 444 23.32 0.42 -10.96
C ASP A 444 21.94 0.99 -11.25
N PHE A 445 21.36 0.63 -12.40
CA PHE A 445 20.03 1.09 -12.78
C PHE A 445 18.95 0.48 -11.89
N PHE A 446 19.11 -0.78 -11.47
CA PHE A 446 18.24 -1.41 -10.47
C PHE A 446 18.29 -0.66 -9.13
N GLN A 447 19.47 -0.31 -8.62
CA GLN A 447 19.56 0.49 -7.39
C GLN A 447 18.92 1.88 -7.54
N ALA A 448 19.03 2.50 -8.73
CA ALA A 448 18.31 3.72 -9.03
C ALA A 448 16.78 3.52 -9.02
N ILE A 449 16.25 2.42 -9.55
CA ILE A 449 14.83 2.06 -9.47
C ILE A 449 14.40 1.86 -8.01
N VAL A 450 15.20 1.15 -7.21
CA VAL A 450 14.93 0.94 -5.77
C VAL A 450 14.79 2.28 -5.06
N ASN A 451 15.66 3.25 -5.34
CA ASN A 451 15.59 4.58 -4.74
C ASN A 451 14.43 5.42 -5.29
N GLU A 452 14.21 5.43 -6.60
CA GLU A 452 13.13 6.18 -7.25
C GLU A 452 11.76 5.72 -6.74
N ARG A 453 11.55 4.41 -6.59
CA ARG A 453 10.32 3.86 -5.99
C ARG A 453 10.18 4.26 -4.52
N GLY A 454 11.28 4.30 -3.77
CA GLY A 454 11.30 4.82 -2.41
C GLY A 454 10.86 6.28 -2.34
N TRP A 455 11.42 7.16 -3.16
CA TRP A 455 11.06 8.59 -3.22
C TRP A 455 9.64 8.84 -3.74
N GLU A 456 9.19 8.00 -4.67
CA GLU A 456 7.90 8.15 -5.32
C GLU A 456 6.73 7.67 -4.45
N PHE A 457 6.91 6.59 -3.68
CA PHE A 457 5.81 5.91 -2.98
C PHE A 457 5.89 5.96 -1.45
N GLY A 458 6.72 6.84 -0.87
CA GLY A 458 6.83 6.96 0.58
C GLY A 458 5.49 7.17 1.26
N GLY A 459 5.15 6.32 2.24
CA GLY A 459 3.87 6.38 2.95
C GLY A 459 2.69 5.69 2.25
N GLU A 460 2.83 5.24 1.01
CA GLU A 460 1.79 4.50 0.27
C GLU A 460 1.82 2.99 0.55
N MET A 461 2.66 2.55 1.50
CA MET A 461 2.60 1.22 2.10
C MET A 461 2.90 0.04 1.17
N ILE A 462 3.62 0.28 0.07
CA ILE A 462 4.07 -0.77 -0.85
C ILE A 462 5.55 -1.17 -0.65
N ARG A 463 6.35 -0.33 0.02
CA ARG A 463 7.81 -0.49 0.12
C ARG A 463 8.24 -1.83 0.70
N LYS A 464 7.58 -2.28 1.77
CA LYS A 464 7.91 -3.55 2.44
C LYS A 464 7.85 -4.73 1.48
N TYR A 465 6.77 -4.80 0.70
CA TYR A 465 6.55 -5.84 -0.29
C TYR A 465 7.66 -5.86 -1.35
N GLU A 466 8.11 -4.68 -1.79
CA GLU A 466 9.17 -4.55 -2.79
C GLU A 466 10.52 -5.02 -2.26
N LEU A 467 10.91 -4.55 -1.08
CA LEU A 467 12.18 -4.94 -0.47
C LEU A 467 12.27 -6.45 -0.25
N ILE A 468 11.15 -7.09 0.11
CA ILE A 468 11.05 -8.54 0.27
C ILE A 468 11.23 -9.25 -1.07
N ARG A 469 10.48 -8.87 -2.11
CA ARG A 469 10.54 -9.55 -3.42
C ARG A 469 11.87 -9.33 -4.15
N TRP A 470 12.61 -8.29 -3.78
CA TRP A 470 13.98 -8.04 -4.21
C TRP A 470 15.05 -8.70 -3.34
N ASN A 471 14.66 -9.28 -2.20
CA ASN A 471 15.56 -9.86 -1.21
C ASN A 471 16.60 -8.88 -0.64
N ILE A 472 16.19 -7.64 -0.36
CA ILE A 472 17.06 -6.59 0.20
C ILE A 472 16.46 -5.92 1.45
N TYR A 473 15.43 -6.51 2.05
CA TYR A 473 14.71 -5.92 3.17
C TYR A 473 15.58 -5.75 4.43
N SER A 474 16.28 -6.80 4.85
CA SER A 474 17.22 -6.72 5.99
C SER A 474 18.31 -5.70 5.74
N ASP A 475 18.91 -5.71 4.55
CA ASP A 475 20.02 -4.85 4.19
C ASP A 475 19.63 -3.37 4.20
N LYS A 476 18.47 -3.02 3.63
CA LYS A 476 17.97 -1.64 3.59
C LYS A 476 17.60 -1.11 4.97
N VAL A 477 17.08 -1.97 5.84
CA VAL A 477 16.81 -1.62 7.23
C VAL A 477 18.12 -1.43 8.01
N ALA A 478 19.11 -2.31 7.82
CA ALA A 478 20.43 -2.16 8.45
C ALA A 478 21.15 -0.88 8.00
N GLU A 479 21.11 -0.57 6.70
CA GLU A 479 21.62 0.68 6.11
C GLU A 479 20.95 1.90 6.76
N THR A 480 19.64 1.85 6.97
CA THR A 480 18.87 2.90 7.62
C THR A 480 19.31 3.12 9.07
N VAL A 481 19.42 2.04 9.85
CA VAL A 481 19.86 2.09 11.26
C VAL A 481 21.27 2.68 11.37
N GLU A 482 22.18 2.26 10.49
CA GLU A 482 23.56 2.76 10.49
C GLU A 482 23.62 4.24 10.07
N THR A 483 22.86 4.63 9.06
CA THR A 483 22.74 6.05 8.65
C THR A 483 22.25 6.93 9.80
N LEU A 484 21.25 6.47 10.55
CA LEU A 484 20.73 7.20 11.71
C LEU A 484 21.76 7.35 12.84
N LYS A 485 22.58 6.32 13.09
CA LYS A 485 23.70 6.40 14.04
C LYS A 485 24.75 7.41 13.59
N GLN A 486 25.15 7.37 12.32
CA GLN A 486 26.10 8.32 11.75
C GLN A 486 25.58 9.77 11.81
N MET A 487 24.28 9.98 11.58
CA MET A 487 23.65 11.29 11.75
C MET A 487 23.67 11.74 13.22
N ALA A 488 23.39 10.84 14.17
CA ALA A 488 23.45 11.14 15.60
C ALA A 488 24.88 11.51 16.04
N ASP A 489 25.88 10.72 15.62
CA ASP A 489 27.30 10.95 15.93
C ASP A 489 27.79 12.26 15.31
N ALA A 490 27.38 12.56 14.07
CA ALA A 490 27.77 13.79 13.41
C ALA A 490 27.17 15.04 14.06
N ALA A 491 25.90 14.97 14.49
CA ALA A 491 25.24 16.05 15.22
C ALA A 491 25.86 16.26 16.61
N PHE A 492 26.22 15.17 17.31
CA PHE A 492 26.81 15.24 18.65
C PHE A 492 28.26 15.73 18.65
N THR A 493 29.08 15.23 17.71
CA THR A 493 30.52 15.58 17.64
C THR A 493 30.80 16.82 16.81
N GLY A 494 29.88 17.22 15.94
CA GLY A 494 30.09 18.29 14.95
C GLY A 494 31.05 17.91 13.82
N SER A 495 31.23 16.61 13.54
CA SER A 495 32.17 16.10 12.53
C SER A 495 31.60 14.90 11.75
N GLY A 496 32.19 14.53 10.62
CA GLY A 496 31.74 13.40 9.79
C GLY A 496 30.77 13.79 8.68
N THR A 497 30.27 12.80 7.94
CA THR A 497 29.54 12.99 6.67
C THR A 497 28.31 13.89 6.78
N TYR A 498 27.62 13.87 7.93
CA TYR A 498 26.36 14.58 8.14
C TYR A 498 26.51 15.85 9.00
N SER A 499 27.72 16.33 9.30
CA SER A 499 27.95 17.43 10.25
C SER A 499 27.36 18.78 9.82
N GLU A 500 27.16 18.95 8.51
CA GLU A 500 26.57 20.14 7.90
C GLU A 500 25.03 20.15 7.97
N LEU A 501 24.40 19.02 8.33
CA LEU A 501 22.96 18.96 8.49
C LEU A 501 22.51 19.67 9.79
N PRO A 502 21.23 20.08 9.90
CA PRO A 502 20.74 20.83 11.05
C PRO A 502 20.70 20.01 12.35
N ASP A 503 21.44 20.45 13.38
CA ASP A 503 21.26 19.94 14.75
C ASP A 503 19.92 20.41 15.34
N TYR A 504 19.51 21.61 14.94
CA TYR A 504 18.28 22.30 15.34
C TYR A 504 17.56 22.84 14.12
N ILE A 505 16.23 22.84 14.18
CA ILE A 505 15.37 23.47 13.18
C ILE A 505 14.82 24.78 13.75
N TYR A 506 14.90 25.83 12.94
CA TYR A 506 14.28 27.12 13.21
C TYR A 506 13.02 27.25 12.37
N TRP A 507 11.89 27.48 13.02
CA TRP A 507 10.58 27.53 12.37
C TRP A 507 9.72 28.69 12.88
N LYS A 508 8.76 29.10 12.05
CA LYS A 508 7.70 30.05 12.40
C LYS A 508 6.49 29.85 11.51
N LEU A 509 5.40 30.53 11.84
CA LEU A 509 4.27 30.69 10.94
C LEU A 509 4.53 31.85 9.99
N ASN A 510 4.24 31.66 8.69
CA ASN A 510 4.23 32.75 7.72
C ASN A 510 2.98 33.63 7.88
N GLU A 511 2.86 34.67 7.05
CA GLU A 511 1.75 35.62 7.10
C GLU A 511 0.38 34.97 6.85
N SER A 512 0.35 33.83 6.17
CA SER A 512 -0.86 33.03 5.93
C SER A 512 -1.14 32.01 7.05
N GLY A 513 -0.33 31.98 8.10
CA GLY A 513 -0.49 31.05 9.23
C GLY A 513 0.06 29.65 8.99
N HIS A 514 0.84 29.42 7.92
CA HIS A 514 1.44 28.13 7.62
C HIS A 514 2.86 28.00 8.17
N PHE A 515 3.18 26.81 8.65
CA PHE A 515 4.47 26.41 9.17
C PHE A 515 5.55 26.52 8.10
N THR A 516 6.66 27.15 8.47
CA THR A 516 7.82 27.33 7.61
C THR A 516 9.11 27.05 8.36
N VAL A 517 10.08 26.47 7.67
CA VAL A 517 11.40 26.14 8.20
C VAL A 517 12.45 27.00 7.53
N LEU A 518 13.33 27.61 8.33
CA LEU A 518 14.43 28.43 7.81
C LEU A 518 15.57 27.58 7.23
N ASN A 519 15.91 26.49 7.90
CA ASN A 519 17.15 25.76 7.66
C ASN A 519 16.93 24.25 7.46
N PRO A 520 16.08 23.82 6.51
CA PRO A 520 15.72 22.40 6.38
C PRO A 520 16.90 21.50 5.99
N ASN A 521 17.89 22.07 5.27
CA ASN A 521 18.95 21.30 4.61
C ASN A 521 20.35 21.51 5.20
N ARG A 522 20.58 22.58 5.96
CA ARG A 522 21.93 22.95 6.42
C ARG A 522 21.90 23.61 7.79
N LYS A 523 22.96 23.41 8.56
CA LYS A 523 23.19 24.09 9.83
C LYS A 523 23.35 25.59 9.62
N ILE A 524 22.80 26.36 10.55
CA ILE A 524 23.01 27.81 10.65
C ILE A 524 23.45 28.15 12.07
N LEU A 525 24.22 29.23 12.22
CA LEU A 525 24.75 29.65 13.53
C LEU A 525 23.64 30.19 14.45
N ALA A 526 22.72 30.97 13.90
CA ALA A 526 21.59 31.54 14.61
C ALA A 526 20.48 31.93 13.62
N ALA A 527 19.25 32.06 14.12
CA ALA A 527 18.17 32.67 13.36
C ALA A 527 18.43 34.17 13.11
N PRO A 528 17.82 34.77 12.06
CA PRO A 528 17.97 36.19 11.74
C PRO A 528 17.52 37.13 12.86
N ASP A 529 16.51 36.72 13.64
CA ASP A 529 15.91 37.49 14.72
C ASP A 529 15.21 36.57 15.73
N GLN A 530 14.59 37.15 16.76
CA GLN A 530 13.92 36.43 17.85
C GLN A 530 12.53 35.88 17.50
N THR A 531 12.02 36.11 16.28
CA THR A 531 10.68 35.62 15.86
C THR A 531 10.67 34.15 15.47
N TRP A 532 11.85 33.53 15.34
CA TRP A 532 12.01 32.12 15.00
C TRP A 532 12.09 31.24 16.25
N THR A 533 11.25 30.21 16.29
CA THR A 533 11.30 29.18 17.33
C THR A 533 12.38 28.15 16.99
N ARG A 534 13.24 27.83 17.97
CA ARG A 534 14.27 26.79 17.84
C ARG A 534 13.79 25.48 18.45
N SER A 535 13.85 24.40 17.69
CA SER A 535 13.51 23.04 18.13
C SER A 535 14.67 22.07 17.86
N SER A 536 14.86 21.09 18.75
CA SER A 536 15.88 20.03 18.55
C SER A 536 15.56 19.20 17.31
N TRP A 537 16.59 18.84 16.54
CA TRP A 537 16.48 18.02 15.34
C TRP A 537 17.43 16.83 15.38
N LEU A 538 18.50 16.80 14.55
CA LEU A 538 19.43 15.66 14.51
C LEU A 538 20.15 15.43 15.84
N LEU A 539 20.37 16.48 16.65
CA LEU A 539 20.92 16.30 18.00
C LEU A 539 19.99 15.45 18.89
N GLY A 540 18.69 15.47 18.59
CA GLY A 540 17.69 14.62 19.25
C GLY A 540 17.85 13.12 18.97
N LEU A 541 18.71 12.71 18.03
CA LEU A 541 19.03 11.29 17.79
C LEU A 541 20.05 10.74 18.81
N HIS A 542 20.85 11.60 19.44
CA HIS A 542 21.77 11.20 20.50
C HIS A 542 21.03 11.03 21.84
N ASN A 543 21.53 10.14 22.69
CA ASN A 543 21.06 9.97 24.05
C ASN A 543 22.25 9.67 24.98
N ASP A 544 22.46 10.48 26.02
CA ASP A 544 23.64 10.35 26.89
C ASP A 544 23.72 9.01 27.64
N ALA A 545 22.58 8.35 27.89
CA ALA A 545 22.54 7.07 28.59
C ALA A 545 22.74 5.86 27.67
N THR A 546 22.27 5.94 26.42
CA THR A 546 22.27 4.81 25.47
C THR A 546 23.07 5.07 24.19
N THR A 547 23.81 6.18 24.13
CA THR A 547 24.49 6.74 22.93
C THR A 547 23.51 7.21 21.85
N TYR A 548 22.56 6.37 21.48
CA TYR A 548 21.52 6.67 20.49
C TYR A 548 20.13 6.61 21.14
N GLN A 549 19.16 7.34 20.59
CA GLN A 549 17.76 7.12 20.95
C GLN A 549 17.41 5.63 20.76
N GLN A 550 16.82 5.01 21.78
CA GLN A 550 16.63 3.56 21.82
C GLN A 550 15.86 3.01 20.62
N TRP A 551 14.94 3.81 20.08
CA TRP A 551 14.19 3.39 18.91
C TRP A 551 15.05 3.10 17.67
N ILE A 552 16.21 3.75 17.53
CA ILE A 552 17.12 3.56 16.38
C ILE A 552 17.58 2.11 16.34
N THR A 553 17.83 1.50 17.49
CA THR A 553 18.32 0.12 17.58
C THR A 553 17.22 -0.90 17.86
N MET A 554 16.10 -0.48 18.45
CA MET A 554 15.07 -1.40 18.94
C MET A 554 13.89 -1.58 17.98
N ASP A 555 13.45 -0.55 17.24
CA ASP A 555 12.26 -0.64 16.38
C ASP A 555 12.47 -1.59 15.18
N TRP A 556 13.73 -1.80 14.78
CA TRP A 556 14.11 -2.62 13.62
C TRP A 556 14.93 -3.87 13.96
N ARG A 557 15.15 -4.18 15.24
CA ARG A 557 16.05 -5.27 15.66
C ARG A 557 15.71 -6.63 15.02
N ASN A 558 14.41 -6.94 14.90
CA ASN A 558 13.91 -8.21 14.34
C ASN A 558 13.89 -8.22 12.80
N TYR A 559 14.19 -7.09 12.18
CA TYR A 559 14.31 -6.92 10.73
C TYR A 559 15.75 -7.05 10.24
N ILE A 560 16.72 -7.26 11.14
CA ILE A 560 18.14 -7.39 10.81
C ILE A 560 18.64 -8.74 11.33
N ASP A 561 18.92 -8.84 12.63
CA ASP A 561 19.64 -9.99 13.21
C ASP A 561 18.96 -10.66 14.40
N GLN A 562 17.97 -10.03 15.03
CA GLN A 562 17.27 -10.61 16.20
C GLN A 562 16.05 -11.46 15.84
N GLY A 563 15.83 -11.69 14.54
CA GLY A 563 14.83 -12.64 14.06
C GLY A 563 15.20 -14.10 14.37
N PRO A 564 14.35 -15.06 13.97
CA PRO A 564 14.62 -16.49 14.20
C PRO A 564 15.87 -17.00 13.45
N LYS A 565 16.36 -16.26 12.46
CA LYS A 565 17.59 -16.53 11.72
C LYS A 565 18.28 -15.21 11.35
N PRO A 566 19.57 -15.01 11.69
CA PRO A 566 20.31 -13.79 11.34
C PRO A 566 20.29 -13.50 9.84
N GLY A 567 20.14 -12.23 9.46
CA GLY A 567 20.05 -11.77 8.07
C GLY A 567 18.76 -12.15 7.33
N VAL A 568 17.78 -12.79 7.99
CA VAL A 568 16.50 -13.17 7.38
C VAL A 568 15.33 -12.60 8.18
N VAL A 569 14.53 -11.76 7.52
CA VAL A 569 13.34 -11.15 8.13
C VAL A 569 12.16 -12.11 8.09
N ARG A 570 11.69 -12.59 9.26
CA ARG A 570 10.43 -13.36 9.36
C ARG A 570 9.22 -12.43 9.26
N TYR A 571 8.91 -12.00 8.03
CA TYR A 571 7.74 -11.17 7.74
C TYR A 571 6.43 -11.98 7.62
N ILE A 572 6.53 -13.30 7.48
CA ILE A 572 5.39 -14.22 7.50
C ILE A 572 4.83 -14.29 8.92
N PHE A 573 3.51 -14.20 9.03
CA PHE A 573 2.75 -14.25 10.26
C PHE A 573 2.07 -15.61 10.45
N PRO A 574 1.78 -16.01 11.70
CA PRO A 574 1.09 -17.27 11.96
C PRO A 574 -0.36 -17.18 11.47
N ILE A 575 -0.87 -18.30 10.94
CA ILE A 575 -2.29 -18.49 10.66
C ILE A 575 -3.06 -18.31 11.97
N PRO A 576 -4.19 -17.58 11.97
CA PRO A 576 -5.01 -17.38 13.16
C PRO A 576 -5.45 -18.71 13.78
N GLU A 577 -5.43 -18.80 15.11
CA GLU A 577 -5.78 -20.02 15.86
C GLU A 577 -7.19 -20.53 15.55
N GLU A 578 -8.15 -19.62 15.31
CA GLU A 578 -9.50 -19.97 14.91
C GLU A 578 -9.53 -20.67 13.54
N ALA A 579 -8.75 -20.20 12.56
CA ALA A 579 -8.67 -20.83 11.25
C ALA A 579 -8.04 -22.24 11.35
N ILE A 580 -7.04 -22.41 12.21
CA ILE A 580 -6.43 -23.72 12.50
C ILE A 580 -7.47 -24.66 13.12
N THR A 581 -8.16 -24.20 14.17
CA THR A 581 -9.19 -24.98 14.86
C THR A 581 -10.31 -25.40 13.91
N ASN A 582 -10.80 -24.46 13.10
CA ASN A 582 -11.87 -24.68 12.15
C ASN A 582 -11.44 -25.55 10.96
N SER A 583 -10.14 -25.69 10.68
CA SER A 583 -9.63 -26.52 9.59
C SER A 583 -9.71 -28.02 9.84
N GLN A 584 -10.03 -28.46 11.07
CA GLN A 584 -10.03 -29.88 11.47
C GLN A 584 -8.70 -30.62 11.19
N GLY A 585 -7.58 -29.91 11.33
CA GLY A 585 -6.23 -30.48 11.18
C GLY A 585 -5.59 -30.32 9.81
N PHE A 586 -6.26 -29.66 8.86
CA PHE A 586 -5.69 -29.35 7.54
C PHE A 586 -4.74 -28.15 7.57
N LEU A 587 -4.87 -27.25 8.55
CA LEU A 587 -4.00 -26.09 8.75
C LEU A 587 -3.24 -26.19 10.05
N THR A 588 -1.97 -25.85 9.99
CA THR A 588 -1.04 -25.79 11.12
C THR A 588 -0.10 -24.59 10.95
N ASN A 589 0.45 -24.11 12.06
CA ASN A 589 1.58 -23.16 12.06
C ASN A 589 2.92 -23.90 12.11
N ASP A 590 3.12 -24.82 11.17
CA ASP A 590 4.38 -25.52 10.97
C ASP A 590 5.31 -24.71 10.05
N GLY A 591 6.59 -24.62 10.45
CA GLY A 591 7.60 -23.85 9.75
C GLY A 591 7.66 -22.37 10.17
N TYR A 592 8.49 -21.60 9.47
CA TYR A 592 8.79 -20.18 9.71
C TYR A 592 9.26 -19.86 11.15
N GLY A 593 9.68 -20.87 11.92
CA GLY A 593 10.08 -20.70 13.33
C GLY A 593 8.93 -20.37 14.28
N PHE A 594 7.71 -20.85 14.00
CA PHE A 594 6.56 -20.79 14.92
C PHE A 594 6.53 -21.94 15.95
#